data_AF-A0A498J0E0-F1
#
_entry.id   AF-A0A498J0E0-F1
#
_cell.length_a   1.000
_cell.length_b   1.000
_cell.length_c   1.000
_cell.angle_alpha   90.00
_cell.angle_beta   90.00
_cell.angle_gamma   90.00
#
_symmetry.space_group_name_H-M   'P 1'
#
loop_
_entity.id
_entity.type
_entity.pdbx_description
1 polymer ?
#
loop_
_entity_poly.entity_id
_entity_poly.type
_entity_poly.pdbx_seq_one_letter_code
_entity_poly.pdbx_strand_id
1 'polypeptide(L)'
;MDITAVGTKGTLHVDGFVIPHEEKEAAFSAASQSGFDEFVTCWVPSPSRHIVTTDLPQEVLMVREFARLVGAIKNGAKPEKKWPTLSRKTQIVLDAVKASIAKGFESIDIAD
;
A
#
# COMPACT_ATOMS: atom_id res chain seq x y z
N MET A 1 5.05 8.37 -6.08
CA MET A 1 5.54 7.00 -5.81
C MET A 1 4.40 6.07 -6.10
N ASP A 2 4.67 5.05 -6.90
CA ASP A 2 3.62 4.28 -7.53
C ASP A 2 3.60 2.87 -6.95
N ILE A 3 2.40 2.32 -6.83
CA ILE A 3 2.21 0.90 -6.53
C ILE A 3 1.57 0.26 -7.75
N THR A 4 2.16 -0.85 -8.20
CA THR A 4 1.50 -1.76 -9.14
C THR A 4 1.49 -3.14 -8.51
N ALA A 5 0.31 -3.70 -8.30
CA ALA A 5 0.11 -5.05 -7.82
C ALA A 5 -0.60 -5.86 -8.90
N VAL A 6 0.03 -6.94 -9.36
CA VAL A 6 -0.52 -7.84 -10.39
C VAL A 6 -0.90 -9.14 -9.74
N GLY A 7 -2.18 -9.49 -9.81
CA GLY A 7 -2.72 -10.76 -9.38
C GLY A 7 -3.11 -11.64 -10.56
N THR A 8 -3.53 -12.86 -10.26
CA THR A 8 -3.93 -13.85 -11.29
C THR A 8 -5.17 -13.44 -12.09
N LYS A 9 -5.96 -12.48 -11.58
CA LYS A 9 -7.22 -12.03 -12.19
C LYS A 9 -7.29 -10.53 -12.45
N GLY A 10 -6.23 -9.79 -12.21
CA GLY A 10 -6.30 -8.34 -12.36
C GLY A 10 -5.07 -7.60 -11.86
N THR A 11 -5.10 -6.30 -12.09
CA THR A 11 -4.02 -5.38 -11.76
C THR A 11 -4.58 -4.19 -11.01
N LEU A 12 -3.93 -3.81 -9.92
CA LEU A 12 -4.16 -2.56 -9.20
C LEU A 12 -2.97 -1.64 -9.45
N HIS A 13 -3.25 -0.39 -9.82
CA HIS A 13 -2.25 0.65 -9.98
C HIS A 13 -2.65 1.90 -9.18
N VAL A 14 -1.73 2.46 -8.41
CA VAL A 14 -1.90 3.69 -7.66
C VAL A 14 -0.74 4.61 -8.01
N ASP A 15 -1.04 5.77 -8.55
CA ASP A 15 -0.11 6.87 -8.74
C ASP A 15 -0.33 7.89 -7.61
N GLY A 16 0.74 8.31 -6.94
CA GLY A 16 0.65 9.16 -5.75
C GLY A 16 0.31 8.39 -4.47
N PHE A 17 0.78 7.14 -4.31
CA PHE A 17 0.45 6.31 -3.14
C PHE A 17 0.92 6.90 -1.79
N VAL A 18 2.12 7.48 -1.74
CA VAL A 18 2.70 8.02 -0.49
C VAL A 18 2.15 9.41 -0.18
N ILE A 19 2.04 10.25 -1.20
CA ILE A 19 1.45 11.60 -1.11
C ILE A 19 0.48 11.69 -2.29
N PRO A 20 -0.84 11.77 -2.03
CA PRO A 20 -1.82 12.00 -3.07
C PRO A 20 -1.54 13.30 -3.82
N HIS A 21 -1.90 13.35 -5.11
CA HIS A 21 -1.75 14.56 -5.91
C HIS A 21 -2.62 15.71 -5.41
N GLU A 22 -3.78 15.39 -4.85
CA GLU A 22 -4.73 16.33 -4.27
C GLU A 22 -5.09 15.88 -2.85
N GLU A 23 -5.04 16.77 -1.87
CA GLU A 23 -5.22 16.38 -0.45
C GLU A 23 -6.63 15.85 -0.14
N LYS A 24 -7.62 16.29 -0.91
CA LYS A 24 -9.04 15.92 -0.73
C LYS A 24 -9.45 14.69 -1.53
N GLU A 25 -8.55 14.12 -2.33
CA GLU A 25 -8.88 13.03 -3.24
C GLU A 25 -7.71 12.05 -3.41
N ALA A 26 -7.98 10.76 -3.31
CA ALA A 26 -7.04 9.72 -3.70
C ALA A 26 -7.60 8.95 -4.89
N ALA A 27 -6.75 8.61 -5.87
CA ALA A 27 -7.17 7.88 -7.06
C ALA A 27 -6.38 6.60 -7.24
N PHE A 28 -7.04 5.57 -7.77
CA PHE A 28 -6.39 4.32 -8.19
C PHE A 28 -7.06 3.77 -9.44
N SER A 29 -6.32 3.01 -10.23
CA SER A 29 -6.82 2.29 -11.40
C SER A 29 -6.87 0.80 -11.10
N ALA A 30 -7.97 0.14 -11.44
CA ALA A 30 -8.15 -1.29 -11.29
C ALA A 30 -8.55 -1.92 -12.63
N ALA A 31 -7.93 -3.05 -12.95
CA ALA A 31 -8.24 -3.86 -14.13
C ALA A 31 -8.58 -5.27 -13.65
N SER A 32 -9.68 -5.85 -14.13
CA SER A 32 -10.10 -7.20 -13.76
C SER A 32 -10.39 -7.99 -15.03
N GLN A 33 -9.71 -9.13 -15.17
CA GLN A 33 -9.82 -10.02 -16.32
C GLN A 33 -9.67 -9.28 -17.67
N SER A 34 -8.88 -8.21 -17.68
CA SER A 34 -8.61 -7.42 -18.88
C SER A 34 -7.78 -8.22 -19.86
N GLY A 35 -8.24 -8.25 -21.10
CA GLY A 35 -7.50 -8.77 -22.24
C GLY A 35 -7.76 -7.90 -23.46
N PHE A 36 -7.70 -8.52 -24.63
CA PHE A 36 -8.03 -7.87 -25.89
C PHE A 36 -9.33 -8.43 -26.46
N ASP A 37 -10.00 -7.64 -27.30
CA ASP A 37 -11.04 -8.16 -28.19
C ASP A 37 -10.46 -9.16 -29.22
N GLU A 38 -11.34 -9.82 -29.97
CA GLU A 38 -10.98 -10.88 -30.93
C GLU A 38 -9.93 -10.43 -31.95
N PHE A 39 -10.00 -9.18 -32.41
CA PHE A 39 -9.11 -8.62 -33.42
C PHE A 39 -7.91 -7.86 -32.84
N VAL A 40 -7.75 -7.87 -31.51
CA VAL A 40 -6.66 -7.18 -30.78
C VAL A 40 -6.59 -5.69 -31.13
N THR A 41 -7.76 -5.08 -31.33
CA THR A 41 -7.91 -3.65 -31.62
C THR A 41 -8.20 -2.81 -30.38
N CYS A 42 -8.74 -3.42 -29.31
CA CYS A 42 -9.03 -2.73 -28.07
C CYS A 42 -8.89 -3.60 -26.81
N TRP A 43 -8.80 -2.94 -25.65
CA TRP A 43 -8.78 -3.59 -24.34
C TRP A 43 -10.20 -3.86 -23.85
N VAL A 44 -10.47 -5.10 -23.43
CA VAL A 44 -11.80 -5.51 -22.95
C VAL A 44 -11.69 -6.37 -21.68
N PRO A 45 -12.22 -5.91 -20.53
CA PRO A 45 -12.53 -4.52 -20.22
C PRO A 45 -11.24 -3.68 -20.07
N SER A 46 -11.33 -2.39 -20.39
CA SER A 46 -10.27 -1.43 -20.05
C SER A 46 -10.20 -1.18 -18.53
N PRO A 47 -9.02 -0.81 -17.98
CA PRO A 47 -8.90 -0.46 -16.57
C PRO A 47 -9.85 0.68 -16.18
N SER A 48 -10.49 0.57 -15.02
CA SER A 48 -11.34 1.61 -14.45
C SER A 48 -10.57 2.45 -13.45
N ARG A 49 -10.64 3.78 -13.59
CA ARG A 49 -10.11 4.73 -12.60
C ARG A 49 -11.19 5.02 -11.56
N HIS A 50 -10.80 4.93 -10.29
CA HIS A 50 -11.63 5.21 -9.13
C HIS A 50 -11.03 6.38 -8.36
N ILE A 51 -11.88 7.30 -7.92
CA ILE A 51 -11.51 8.46 -7.11
C ILE A 51 -12.28 8.37 -5.80
N VAL A 52 -11.57 8.55 -4.69
CA VAL A 52 -12.10 8.52 -3.33
C VAL A 52 -11.86 9.87 -2.71
N THR A 53 -12.92 10.56 -2.32
CA THR A 53 -12.84 11.86 -1.64
C THR A 53 -12.56 11.67 -0.15
N THR A 54 -11.78 12.58 0.44
CA THR A 54 -11.39 12.56 1.85
C THR A 54 -11.65 13.91 2.50
N ASP A 55 -12.37 13.89 3.63
CA ASP A 55 -12.65 15.12 4.40
C ASP A 55 -11.45 15.60 5.23
N LEU A 56 -10.56 14.68 5.59
CA LEU A 56 -9.38 14.95 6.39
C LEU A 56 -8.12 14.42 5.69
N PRO A 57 -7.00 15.14 5.76
CA PRO A 57 -5.71 14.68 5.25
C PRO A 57 -5.23 13.40 5.95
N GLN A 58 -4.42 12.61 5.25
CA GLN A 58 -3.96 11.30 5.71
C GLN A 58 -3.16 11.36 7.03
N GLU A 59 -2.36 12.40 7.25
CA GLU A 59 -1.58 12.60 8.47
C GLU A 59 -2.45 12.99 9.67
N VAL A 60 -3.55 13.71 9.42
CA VAL A 60 -4.56 13.99 10.47
C VAL A 60 -5.23 12.69 10.89
N LEU A 61 -5.57 11.82 9.93
CA LEU A 61 -6.10 10.49 10.20
C LEU A 61 -5.12 9.63 11.00
N MET A 62 -3.82 9.70 10.68
CA MET A 62 -2.76 9.00 11.42
C MET A 62 -2.69 9.43 12.89
N VAL A 63 -2.63 10.75 13.16
CA VAL A 63 -2.57 11.27 14.53
C VAL A 63 -3.86 10.97 15.29
N ARG A 64 -5.02 11.07 14.63
CA ARG A 64 -6.32 10.73 15.23
C ARG A 64 -6.39 9.28 15.67
N GLU A 65 -5.91 8.35 14.83
CA GLU A 65 -5.87 6.94 15.18
C GLU A 65 -4.89 6.66 16.32
N PHE A 66 -3.71 7.28 16.31
CA PHE A 66 -2.76 7.18 17.41
C PHE A 66 -3.37 7.67 18.74
N ALA A 67 -4.01 8.83 18.75
CA ALA A 67 -4.67 9.38 19.93
C ALA A 67 -5.78 8.45 20.45
N ARG A 68 -6.56 7.85 19.54
CA ARG A 68 -7.59 6.85 19.88
C ARG A 68 -7.00 5.63 20.58
N LEU A 69 -5.89 5.09 20.06
CA LEU A 69 -5.18 3.94 20.65
C LEU A 69 -4.66 4.25 22.05
N VAL A 70 -4.04 5.43 22.23
CA VAL A 70 -3.57 5.88 23.55
C VAL A 70 -4.74 6.04 24.53
N GLY A 71 -5.85 6.63 24.08
CA GLY A 71 -7.07 6.75 24.89
C GLY A 71 -7.62 5.40 25.33
N ALA A 72 -7.66 4.42 24.42
CA ALA A 72 -8.10 3.06 24.73
C ALA A 72 -7.20 2.40 25.80
N ILE A 73 -5.88 2.55 25.69
CA ILE A 73 -4.92 2.03 26.68
C ILE A 73 -5.14 2.68 28.05
N LYS A 74 -5.32 4.01 28.09
CA LYS A 74 -5.63 4.74 29.34
C LYS A 74 -6.93 4.25 29.98
N ASN A 75 -7.87 3.75 29.18
CA ASN A 75 -9.13 3.16 29.61
C ASN A 75 -9.05 1.63 29.85
N GLY A 76 -7.86 1.05 29.90
CA GLY A 76 -7.63 -0.36 30.28
C GLY A 76 -7.52 -1.34 29.11
N ALA A 77 -7.55 -0.89 27.85
CA ALA A 77 -7.27 -1.76 26.72
C ALA A 77 -5.78 -2.14 26.63
N LYS A 78 -5.48 -3.27 25.99
CA LYS A 78 -4.09 -3.64 25.66
C LYS A 78 -3.62 -2.93 24.38
N PRO A 79 -2.32 -2.63 24.25
CA PRO A 79 -1.78 -2.09 23.00
C PRO A 79 -2.05 -3.01 21.81
N GLU A 80 -2.45 -2.43 20.68
CA GLU A 80 -2.69 -3.17 19.45
C GLU A 80 -1.36 -3.67 18.85
N LYS A 81 -1.31 -4.95 18.47
CA LYS A 81 -0.09 -5.56 17.92
C LYS A 81 0.16 -5.25 16.45
N LYS A 82 -0.85 -4.75 15.72
CA LYS A 82 -0.77 -4.48 14.28
C LYS A 82 0.41 -3.56 13.93
N TRP A 83 0.48 -2.40 14.58
CA TRP A 83 1.50 -1.38 14.32
C TRP A 83 2.93 -1.85 14.56
N PRO A 84 3.30 -2.45 15.71
CA PRO A 84 4.65 -2.98 15.89
C PRO A 84 4.94 -4.16 14.96
N THR A 85 3.95 -4.99 14.63
CA THR A 85 4.15 -6.11 13.69
C THR A 85 4.47 -5.62 12.28
N LEU A 86 3.69 -4.67 11.74
CA LEU A 86 3.96 -4.07 10.43
C LEU A 86 5.31 -3.37 10.40
N SER A 87 5.61 -2.56 11.43
CA SER A 87 6.89 -1.85 11.53
C SER A 87 8.08 -2.81 11.53
N ARG A 88 7.98 -3.92 12.29
CA ARG A 88 9.05 -4.92 12.36
C ARG A 88 9.24 -5.64 11.03
N LYS A 89 8.17 -6.05 10.36
CA LYS A 89 8.25 -6.71 9.05
C LYS A 89 8.89 -5.82 8.00
N THR A 90 8.50 -4.54 7.94
CA THR A 90 9.13 -3.56 7.05
C THR A 90 10.62 -3.40 7.36
N GLN A 91 11.00 -3.29 8.63
CA GLN A 91 12.41 -3.14 9.01
C GLN A 91 13.25 -4.36 8.62
N ILE A 92 12.72 -5.58 8.78
CA ILE A 92 13.43 -6.80 8.39
C ILE A 92 13.76 -6.80 6.89
N VAL A 93 12.82 -6.38 6.04
CA VAL A 93 13.05 -6.26 4.60
C VAL A 93 14.10 -5.18 4.30
N LEU A 94 14.04 -4.03 4.97
CA LEU A 94 15.04 -2.97 4.81
C LEU A 94 16.46 -3.44 5.21
N ASP A 95 16.56 -4.19 6.31
CA ASP A 95 17.82 -4.75 6.77
C ASP A 95 18.38 -5.77 5.76
N ALA A 96 17.51 -6.62 5.19
CA ALA A 96 17.88 -7.57 4.15
C ALA A 96 18.35 -6.89 2.87
N VAL A 97 17.68 -5.82 2.42
CA VAL A 97 18.12 -5.01 1.26
C VAL A 97 19.50 -4.41 1.52
N LYS A 98 19.70 -3.81 2.70
CA LYS A 98 21.00 -3.25 3.09
C LYS A 98 22.10 -4.32 3.12
N ALA A 99 21.80 -5.51 3.65
CA ALA A 99 22.73 -6.63 3.68
C ALA A 99 23.06 -7.16 2.27
N SER A 100 22.06 -7.24 1.38
CA SER A 100 22.25 -7.64 -0.02
C SER A 100 23.23 -6.70 -0.73
N ILE A 101 23.04 -5.38 -0.59
CA ILE A 101 23.95 -4.38 -1.16
C ILE A 101 25.38 -4.57 -0.65
N ALA A 102 25.55 -4.78 0.66
CA ALA A 102 26.86 -4.98 1.28
C ALA A 102 27.58 -6.26 0.81
N LYS A 103 26.82 -7.28 0.36
CA LYS A 103 27.34 -8.54 -0.17
C LYS A 103 27.45 -8.58 -1.70
N GLY A 104 27.32 -7.44 -2.39
CA GLY A 104 27.40 -7.42 -3.85
C GLY A 104 26.13 -7.91 -4.55
N PHE A 105 24.97 -7.59 -3.99
CA PHE A 105 23.63 -7.90 -4.52
C PHE A 105 23.25 -9.38 -4.46
N GLU A 106 23.79 -10.12 -3.49
CA GLU A 106 23.38 -11.50 -3.20
C GLU A 106 21.97 -11.57 -2.61
N SER A 107 21.26 -12.68 -2.86
CA SER A 107 19.98 -12.97 -2.23
C SER A 107 20.15 -13.16 -0.72
N ILE A 108 19.24 -12.59 0.06
CA ILE A 108 19.22 -12.72 1.52
C ILE A 108 17.93 -13.40 1.93
N ASP A 109 18.06 -14.53 2.62
CA ASP A 109 16.89 -15.21 3.18
C ASP A 109 16.31 -14.38 4.32
N ILE A 110 15.00 -14.14 4.24
CA ILE A 110 14.22 -13.49 5.29
C ILE A 110 13.47 -14.59 6.02
N ALA A 111 13.80 -14.81 7.29
CA ALA A 111 13.06 -15.74 8.13
C ALA A 111 11.70 -15.14 8.55
N ASP A 112 10.63 -15.93 8.39
CA ASP A 112 9.26 -15.61 8.82
C ASP A 112 9.06 -15.66 10.34
#